data_AF-A0A563EEM2-F1
#
_entry.id   AF-A0A563EEM2-F1
#
_cell.length_a   1.000
_cell.length_b   1.000
_cell.length_c   1.000
_cell.angle_alpha   90.00
_cell.angle_beta   90.00
_cell.angle_gamma   90.00
#
_symmetry.space_group_name_H-M   'P 1'
#
loop_
_entity.id
_entity.type
_entity.pdbx_description
1 polymer ?
#
loop_
_entity_poly.entity_id
_entity_poly.type
_entity_poly.pdbx_seq_one_letter_code
_entity_poly.pdbx_strand_id
1 'polypeptide(L)'
;NLQVHVSAAMRVLIAARPWLRVYTLPSYAPELNPVETVWSHLKRSLANLAAGNITHLAGLAKNRLKKMQYTDGLIDGFLKGTGLPPP
;
A
#
# COMPACT_ATOMS: atom_id res chain seq x y z
N ASN A 1 -2.36 -13.71 -2.74
CA ASN A 1 -1.94 -13.66 -4.16
C ASN A 1 -3.19 -13.76 -5.04
N LEU A 2 -3.70 -12.63 -5.57
CA LEU A 2 -4.91 -12.63 -6.41
C LEU A 2 -4.55 -13.08 -7.83
N GLN A 3 -5.37 -13.93 -8.46
CA GLN A 3 -5.04 -14.50 -9.77
C GLN A 3 -4.75 -13.46 -10.86
N VAL A 4 -5.36 -12.27 -10.78
CA VAL A 4 -5.11 -11.16 -11.71
C VAL A 4 -3.64 -10.68 -11.70
N HIS A 5 -2.95 -10.75 -10.56
CA HIS A 5 -1.55 -10.31 -10.43
C HIS A 5 -0.55 -11.25 -11.11
N VAL A 6 -0.93 -12.49 -11.40
CA VAL A 6 -0.07 -13.49 -12.07
C VAL A 6 -0.52 -13.82 -13.49
N SER A 7 -1.55 -13.12 -13.98
CA SER A 7 -2.14 -13.30 -15.30
C SER A 7 -1.14 -13.06 -16.44
N ALA A 8 -1.41 -13.65 -17.61
CA ALA A 8 -0.60 -13.45 -18.80
C ALA A 8 -0.50 -11.96 -19.19
N ALA A 9 -1.61 -11.22 -19.10
CA ALA A 9 -1.65 -9.78 -19.35
C ALA A 9 -0.70 -9.01 -18.40
N MET A 10 -0.70 -9.35 -17.10
CA MET A 10 0.20 -8.72 -16.13
C MET A 10 1.67 -9.04 -16.45
N ARG A 11 1.99 -10.28 -16.84
CA ARG A 11 3.36 -10.66 -17.23
C ARG A 11 3.87 -9.87 -18.44
N VAL A 12 3.03 -9.65 -19.44
CA VAL A 12 3.38 -8.80 -20.60
C VAL A 12 3.66 -7.36 -20.15
N LEU A 13 2.82 -6.80 -19.28
CA LEU A 13 3.03 -5.45 -18.75
C LEU A 13 4.33 -5.33 -17.94
N ILE A 14 4.67 -6.34 -17.14
CA ILE A 14 5.93 -6.38 -16.38
C ILE A 14 7.12 -6.48 -17.34
N ALA A 15 7.08 -7.39 -18.32
CA ALA A 15 8.16 -7.59 -19.28
C ALA A 15 8.46 -6.35 -20.12
N ALA A 16 7.46 -5.52 -20.41
CA ALA A 16 7.63 -4.25 -21.11
C ALA A 16 8.36 -3.15 -20.28
N ARG A 17 8.67 -3.40 -19.01
CA ARG A 17 9.23 -2.42 -18.07
C ARG A 17 10.53 -2.94 -17.45
N PRO A 18 11.69 -2.80 -18.12
CA PRO A 18 12.96 -3.36 -17.62
C PRO A 18 13.42 -2.76 -16.29
N TRP A 19 12.92 -1.58 -15.93
CA TRP A 19 13.18 -0.92 -14.65
C TRP A 19 12.36 -1.49 -13.49
N LEU A 20 11.34 -2.31 -13.75
CA LEU A 20 10.41 -2.80 -12.73
C LEU A 20 10.83 -4.20 -12.24
N ARG A 21 11.20 -4.30 -10.97
CA ARG A 21 11.38 -5.58 -10.27
C ARG A 21 10.11 -5.92 -9.49
N VAL A 22 9.57 -7.12 -9.71
CA VAL A 22 8.34 -7.59 -9.05
C VAL A 22 8.66 -8.77 -8.15
N TYR A 23 8.20 -8.69 -6.91
CA TYR A 23 8.29 -9.77 -5.93
C TYR A 23 6.89 -10.34 -5.69
N THR A 24 6.73 -11.67 -5.79
CA THR A 24 5.47 -12.35 -5.46
C THR A 24 5.48 -12.75 -4.00
N LEU A 25 4.56 -12.18 -3.22
CA LEU A 25 4.38 -12.58 -1.82
C LEU A 25 3.65 -13.93 -1.73
N PRO A 26 3.94 -14.74 -0.69
CA PRO A 26 3.17 -15.94 -0.36
C PRO A 26 1.67 -15.64 -0.21
N SER A 27 0.84 -16.64 -0.46
CA SER A 27 -0.59 -16.54 -0.14
C SER A 27 -0.80 -16.42 1.36
N TYR A 28 -1.79 -15.62 1.78
CA TYR A 28 -2.15 -15.41 3.18
C TYR A 28 -1.02 -14.86 4.07
N ALA A 29 -0.08 -14.10 3.51
CA ALA A 29 0.99 -13.42 4.24
C ALA A 29 0.81 -11.88 4.27
N PRO A 30 -0.26 -11.35 4.92
CA PRO A 30 -0.51 -9.92 5.00
C PRO A 30 0.59 -9.15 5.76
N GLU A 31 1.28 -9.80 6.69
CA GLU A 31 2.40 -9.24 7.46
C GLU A 31 3.59 -8.84 6.58
N LEU A 32 3.74 -9.47 5.41
CA LEU A 32 4.79 -9.15 4.44
C LEU A 32 4.38 -8.02 3.47
N ASN A 33 3.12 -7.57 3.52
CA ASN A 33 2.60 -6.54 2.64
C ASN A 33 2.55 -5.18 3.36
N PRO A 34 3.48 -4.24 3.09
CA PRO A 34 3.56 -2.98 3.82
C PRO A 34 2.31 -2.10 3.64
N VAL A 35 1.51 -2.34 2.59
CA VAL A 35 0.26 -1.61 2.36
C VAL A 35 -0.77 -1.88 3.46
N GLU A 36 -0.72 -3.03 4.14
CA GLU A 36 -1.63 -3.35 5.24
C GLU A 36 -1.38 -2.43 6.44
N THR A 37 -0.12 -2.11 6.72
CA THR A 37 0.26 -1.16 7.77
C THR A 37 -0.12 0.27 7.37
N VAL A 38 0.09 0.66 6.11
CA VAL A 38 -0.39 1.94 5.57
C VAL A 38 -1.90 2.09 5.77
N TRP A 39 -2.69 1.07 5.43
CA TRP A 39 -4.13 1.08 5.60
C TRP A 39 -4.55 1.14 7.06
N SER A 40 -3.89 0.36 7.93
CA SER A 40 -4.16 0.37 9.36
C SER A 40 -3.90 1.76 9.97
N HIS A 41 -2.79 2.41 9.57
CA HIS A 41 -2.47 3.76 10.01
C HIS A 41 -3.48 4.80 9.51
N LEU A 42 -3.84 4.73 8.22
CA LEU A 42 -4.85 5.62 7.63
C LEU A 42 -6.20 5.48 8.36
N LYS A 43 -6.71 4.25 8.51
CA LYS A 43 -7.99 3.99 9.18
C LYS A 43 -8.00 4.51 10.61
N ARG A 44 -6.92 4.29 11.36
CA ARG A 44 -6.79 4.83 12.73
C ARG A 44 -6.84 6.36 12.76
N SER A 45 -6.23 7.02 11.77
CA SER A 45 -6.27 8.49 11.65
C SER A 45 -7.66 9.06 11.29
N LEU A 46 -8.53 8.23 10.72
CA LEU A 46 -9.89 8.59 10.30
C LEU A 46 -10.97 8.17 11.31
N ALA A 47 -10.64 7.31 12.29
CA ALA A 47 -11.62 6.64 13.16
C ALA A 47 -12.54 7.59 13.94
N ASN A 48 -12.08 8.80 14.26
CA ASN A 48 -12.84 9.79 15.03
C ASN A 48 -13.41 10.92 14.15
N LEU A 49 -13.37 10.79 12.82
CA LEU A 49 -13.87 11.82 11.91
C LEU A 49 -15.29 11.47 11.43
N ALA A 50 -16.25 12.33 11.78
CA ALA A 50 -17.61 12.24 11.27
C ALA A 50 -17.70 12.84 9.86
N ALA A 51 -17.39 12.05 8.84
CA ALA A 51 -17.56 12.48 7.44
C ALA A 51 -19.04 12.46 7.04
N GLY A 52 -19.58 13.61 6.63
CA GLY A 52 -20.99 13.73 6.23
C GLY A 52 -21.40 13.03 4.94
N ASN A 53 -20.44 12.60 4.09
CA ASN A 53 -20.70 11.79 2.89
C ASN A 53 -19.39 11.14 2.38
N ILE A 54 -19.53 10.25 1.39
CA ILE A 54 -18.40 9.51 0.80
C ILE A 54 -17.39 10.41 0.09
N THR A 55 -17.82 11.50 -0.55
CA THR A 55 -16.93 12.45 -1.22
C THR A 55 -16.04 13.16 -0.21
N HIS A 56 -16.62 13.58 0.92
CA HIS A 56 -15.89 14.19 2.02
C HIS A 56 -14.89 13.18 2.63
N LEU A 57 -15.31 11.93 2.87
CA LEU A 57 -14.42 10.88 3.36
C LEU A 57 -13.25 10.63 2.40
N ALA A 58 -13.51 10.56 1.08
CA ALA A 58 -12.48 10.38 0.07
C ALA A 58 -11.48 11.55 0.06
N GLY A 59 -11.96 12.79 0.21
CA GLY A 59 -11.10 13.97 0.36
C GLY A 59 -10.20 13.89 1.59
N LEU A 60 -10.75 13.51 2.75
CA LEU A 60 -9.99 13.32 3.99
C LEU A 60 -8.94 12.22 3.84
N ALA A 61 -9.30 11.07 3.27
CA ALA A 61 -8.39 9.97 3.02
C ALA A 61 -7.23 10.38 2.11
N LYS A 62 -7.52 11.06 0.99
CA LYS A 62 -6.49 11.58 0.07
C LYS A 62 -5.55 12.56 0.78
N ASN A 63 -6.08 13.50 1.55
CA ASN A 63 -5.28 14.47 2.30
C ASN A 63 -4.37 13.79 3.32
N ARG A 64 -4.85 12.76 4.03
CA ARG A 64 -4.05 12.00 4.99
C ARG A 64 -2.96 11.18 4.31
N LEU A 65 -3.27 10.46 3.24
CA LEU A 65 -2.29 9.75 2.43
C LEU A 65 -1.22 10.69 1.88
N LYS A 66 -1.61 11.89 1.44
CA LYS A 66 -0.67 12.91 0.95
C LYS A 66 0.27 13.40 2.06
N LYS A 67 -0.22 13.58 3.29
CA LYS A 67 0.63 13.91 4.45
C LYS A 67 1.61 12.77 4.78
N MET A 68 1.14 11.53 4.77
CA MET A 68 1.99 10.35 4.99
C MET A 68 3.11 10.25 3.94
N GLN A 69 2.81 10.60 2.68
CA GLN A 69 3.80 10.62 1.60
C GLN A 69 5.00 11.55 1.89
N TYR A 70 4.78 12.66 2.58
CA TYR A 70 5.80 13.67 2.89
C TYR A 70 6.32 13.61 4.33
N THR A 71 6.02 12.54 5.07
CA THR A 71 6.54 12.35 6.41
C THR A 71 7.75 11.44 6.33
N ASP A 72 8.93 12.05 6.35
CA ASP A 72 10.21 11.33 6.28
C ASP A 72 10.29 10.27 7.39
N GLY A 73 10.76 9.07 7.03
CA GLY A 73 10.88 7.92 7.92
C GLY A 73 9.59 7.10 8.14
N LEU A 74 8.40 7.64 7.81
CA LEU A 74 7.14 6.88 7.98
C LEU A 74 7.01 5.75 6.95
N ILE A 75 7.30 6.03 5.68
CA ILE A 75 7.30 5.02 4.61
C ILE A 75 8.32 3.92 4.91
N ASP A 76 9.53 4.31 5.31
CA ASP A 76 10.59 3.36 5.69
C ASP A 76 10.17 2.52 6.90
N GLY A 77 9.46 3.11 7.86
CA GLY A 77 8.89 2.41 9.00
C GLY A 77 7.91 1.30 8.57
N PHE A 78 7.05 1.56 7.58
CA PHE A 78 6.14 0.55 7.04
C PHE A 78 6.89 -0.60 6.35
N LEU A 79 7.94 -0.29 5.59
CA LEU A 79 8.77 -1.30 4.96
C LEU A 79 9.51 -2.16 6.00
N LYS A 80 10.14 -1.52 7.00
CA LYS A 80 10.81 -2.22 8.11
C LYS A 80 9.86 -3.13 8.90
N GLY A 81 8.61 -2.72 9.06
CA GLY A 81 7.58 -3.51 9.74
C GLY A 81 7.29 -4.87 9.09
N THR A 82 7.63 -5.05 7.81
CA THR A 82 7.48 -6.34 7.11
C THR A 82 8.56 -7.36 7.45
N GLY A 83 9.68 -6.92 8.05
CA GLY A 83 10.85 -7.77 8.30
C GLY A 83 11.61 -8.20 7.03
N LEU A 84 11.20 -7.73 5.84
CA LEU A 84 11.88 -8.01 4.59
C LEU A 84 13.16 -7.17 4.46
N PRO A 85 14.23 -7.71 3.85
CA PRO A 85 15.40 -6.91 3.51
C PRO A 85 15.03 -5.83 2.50
N PRO A 86 15.75 -4.68 2.47
CA PRO A 86 15.53 -3.67 1.45
C PRO A 86 15.71 -4.27 0.04
N PRO A 87 14.89 -3.85 -0.94
CA PRO A 87 14.83 -4.44 -2.28
C PRO A 87 16.03 -4.15 -3.19
#